data_AF-A0A952TPX5-F1
#
_entry.id   AF-A0A952TPX5-F1
#
_cell.length_a   1.000
_cell.length_b   1.000
_cell.length_c   1.000
_cell.angle_alpha   90.00
_cell.angle_beta   90.00
_cell.angle_gamma   90.00
#
_symmetry.space_group_name_H-M   'P 1'
#
loop_
_entity.id
_entity.type
_entity.pdbx_description
1 polymer ?
#
loop_
_entity_poly.entity_id
_entity_poly.type
_entity_poly.pdbx_seq_one_letter_code
_entity_poly.pdbx_strand_id
1 'polypeptide(L)'
;MTTLTGCKKADPNPELKDPLYQALQAEVAAATADVTAAQTAVTEAEGEIKKVVPQTGQIKYAEKRYWESRNKLTLAEQKKKALEVQAQMRLWKTRVACLEAFHAGKECSDPAALANYQLDQAVQKSPRNWSVKDRRAALGLSTGRTPDGDPTAAAAKQAEGAQSGAEAAPAH
;
A
#
# COMPACT_ATOMS: atom_id res chain seq x y z
N MET A 1 -43.48 -30.62 28.58
CA MET A 1 -42.04 -30.57 28.30
C MET A 1 -41.61 -29.12 28.39
N THR A 2 -41.20 -28.69 29.58
CA THR A 2 -40.82 -27.31 29.85
C THR A 2 -39.33 -27.20 29.58
N THR A 3 -38.95 -26.70 28.41
CA THR A 3 -37.56 -26.41 28.07
C THR A 3 -37.02 -25.36 29.04
N LEU A 4 -35.98 -25.73 29.78
CA LEU A 4 -35.18 -24.83 30.62
C LEU A 4 -34.75 -23.62 29.77
N THR A 5 -35.41 -22.48 29.97
CA THR A 5 -34.91 -21.17 29.56
C THR A 5 -33.67 -20.87 30.39
N GLY A 6 -32.53 -21.44 29.98
CA GLY A 6 -31.23 -21.07 30.51
C GLY A 6 -31.03 -19.58 30.30
N CYS A 7 -30.71 -18.85 31.37
CA CYS A 7 -30.35 -17.44 31.30
C CYS A 7 -29.30 -17.26 30.20
N LYS A 8 -29.66 -16.59 29.10
CA LYS A 8 -28.67 -16.20 28.09
C LYS A 8 -27.68 -15.30 28.82
N LYS A 9 -26.41 -15.69 28.88
CA LYS A 9 -25.33 -14.85 29.41
C LYS A 9 -24.69 -14.13 28.22
N ALA A 10 -24.30 -12.87 28.42
CA ALA A 10 -23.47 -12.17 27.45
C ALA A 10 -22.14 -12.93 27.28
N ASP A 11 -21.66 -13.01 26.04
CA ASP A 11 -20.35 -13.59 25.75
C ASP A 11 -19.27 -12.72 26.41
N PRO A 12 -18.37 -13.29 27.24
CA PRO A 12 -17.33 -12.52 27.90
C PRO A 12 -16.23 -12.00 26.95
N ASN A 13 -16.00 -12.66 25.80
CA ASN A 13 -14.94 -12.32 24.86
C ASN A 13 -15.43 -12.30 23.40
N PRO A 14 -16.36 -11.40 23.05
CA PRO A 14 -16.92 -11.35 21.70
C PRO A 14 -15.88 -11.02 20.62
N GLU A 15 -14.78 -10.34 20.98
CA GLU A 15 -13.70 -9.98 20.05
C GLU A 15 -13.01 -11.18 19.39
N LEU A 16 -13.02 -12.36 20.05
CA LEU A 16 -12.40 -13.55 19.48
C LEU A 16 -13.16 -14.08 18.26
N LYS A 17 -14.43 -13.73 18.13
CA LYS A 17 -15.29 -14.10 16.99
C LYS A 17 -15.30 -13.04 15.89
N ASP A 18 -14.70 -11.87 16.14
CA ASP A 18 -14.68 -10.75 15.21
C ASP A 18 -13.53 -10.89 14.21
N PRO A 19 -13.83 -11.11 12.92
CA PRO A 19 -12.80 -11.36 11.92
C PRO A 19 -11.90 -10.14 11.68
N LEU A 20 -12.41 -8.91 11.89
CA LEU A 20 -11.60 -7.70 11.77
C LEU A 20 -10.55 -7.61 12.88
N TYR A 21 -10.91 -7.97 14.10
CA TYR A 21 -9.97 -8.01 15.22
C TYR A 21 -8.86 -9.03 14.97
N GLN A 22 -9.20 -10.23 14.49
CA GLN A 22 -8.22 -11.25 14.12
C GLN A 22 -7.27 -10.77 13.01
N ALA A 23 -7.80 -10.11 11.97
CA ALA A 23 -6.99 -9.53 10.90
C ALA A 23 -6.01 -8.47 11.43
N LEU A 24 -6.48 -7.55 12.28
CA LEU A 24 -5.63 -6.53 12.91
C LEU A 24 -4.55 -7.15 13.80
N GLN A 25 -4.85 -8.22 14.54
CA GLN A 25 -3.85 -8.94 15.34
C GLN A 25 -2.78 -9.60 14.47
N ALA A 26 -3.15 -10.21 13.35
CA ALA A 26 -2.20 -10.76 12.40
C ALA A 26 -1.27 -9.67 11.83
N GLU A 27 -1.81 -8.48 11.57
CA GLU A 27 -1.01 -7.33 11.11
C GLU A 27 -0.09 -6.76 12.18
N VAL A 28 -0.51 -6.73 13.45
CA VAL A 28 0.36 -6.36 14.57
C VAL A 28 1.53 -7.34 14.70
N ALA A 29 1.27 -8.64 14.52
CA ALA A 29 2.32 -9.65 14.52
C ALA A 29 3.30 -9.44 13.35
N ALA A 30 2.79 -9.19 12.14
CA ALA A 30 3.63 -8.88 10.98
C ALA A 30 4.45 -7.59 11.19
N ALA A 31 3.83 -6.52 11.70
CA ALA A 31 4.53 -5.26 11.99
C ALA A 31 5.57 -5.40 13.11
N THR A 32 5.37 -6.33 14.05
CA THR A 32 6.39 -6.65 15.06
C THR A 32 7.61 -7.30 14.42
N ALA A 33 7.41 -8.22 13.47
CA ALA A 33 8.50 -8.80 12.69
C ALA A 33 9.24 -7.74 11.85
N ASP A 34 8.50 -6.80 11.22
CA ASP A 34 9.07 -5.66 10.49
C ASP A 34 9.98 -4.80 11.39
N VAL A 35 9.53 -4.50 12.63
CA VAL A 35 10.33 -3.75 13.62
C VAL A 35 11.59 -4.51 14.02
N THR A 36 11.48 -5.82 14.28
CA THR A 36 12.65 -6.64 14.62
C THR A 36 13.67 -6.65 13.47
N ALA A 37 13.23 -6.82 12.23
CA ALA A 37 14.10 -6.78 11.06
C ALA A 37 14.77 -5.41 10.87
N ALA A 38 14.02 -4.31 11.04
CA ALA A 38 14.55 -2.95 10.97
C ALA A 38 15.55 -2.67 12.09
N GLN A 39 15.30 -3.19 13.30
CA GLN A 39 16.22 -3.07 14.44
C GLN A 39 17.55 -3.78 14.14
N THR A 40 17.51 -5.00 13.59
CA THR A 40 18.70 -5.71 13.16
C THR A 40 19.49 -4.90 12.13
N ALA A 41 18.82 -4.33 11.12
CA ALA A 41 19.48 -3.49 10.11
C ALA A 41 20.16 -2.25 10.71
N VAL A 42 19.57 -1.62 11.74
CA VAL A 42 20.21 -0.52 12.48
C VAL A 42 21.46 -1.01 13.19
N THR A 43 21.40 -2.14 13.90
CA THR A 43 22.57 -2.69 14.62
C THR A 43 23.71 -3.06 13.68
N GLU A 44 23.41 -3.59 12.49
CA GLU A 44 24.39 -3.87 11.45
C GLU A 44 25.04 -2.58 10.93
N ALA A 45 24.24 -1.56 10.63
CA ALA A 45 24.74 -0.26 10.15
C ALA A 45 25.58 0.47 11.20
N GLU A 46 25.23 0.38 12.49
CA GLU A 46 26.06 0.89 13.60
C GLU A 46 27.40 0.15 13.69
N GLY A 47 27.38 -1.16 13.46
CA GLY A 47 28.60 -1.98 13.38
C GLY A 47 29.49 -1.58 12.21
N GLU A 48 28.92 -1.23 11.07
CA GLU A 48 29.66 -0.73 9.90
C GLU A 48 30.33 0.61 10.18
N ILE A 49 29.63 1.58 10.78
CA ILE A 49 30.22 2.89 11.13
C ILE A 49 31.48 2.72 11.99
N LYS A 50 31.44 1.82 12.98
CA LYS A 50 32.58 1.57 13.87
C LYS A 50 33.80 0.96 13.17
N LYS A 51 33.61 0.29 12.03
CA LYS A 51 34.68 -0.38 11.27
C LYS A 51 35.31 0.53 10.21
N VAL A 52 34.62 1.59 9.80
CA VAL A 52 35.10 2.48 8.73
C VAL A 52 36.19 3.41 9.25
N VAL A 53 37.24 3.59 8.45
CA VAL A 53 38.36 4.48 8.79
C VAL A 53 37.90 5.94 8.79
N PRO A 54 38.16 6.71 9.86
CA PRO A 54 37.82 8.13 9.93
C PRO A 54 38.43 8.95 8.78
N GLN A 55 37.75 10.05 8.40
CA GLN A 55 38.18 10.99 7.35
C GLN A 55 38.29 10.42 5.92
N THR A 56 37.73 9.23 5.67
CA THR A 56 37.57 8.70 4.32
C THR A 56 36.18 9.01 3.77
N GLY A 57 35.99 9.02 2.45
CA GLY A 57 34.66 9.19 1.85
C GLY A 57 33.66 8.09 2.24
N GLN A 58 34.16 6.93 2.69
CA GLN A 58 33.35 5.79 3.13
C GLN A 58 32.52 6.09 4.38
N ILE A 59 32.99 6.97 5.27
CA ILE A 59 32.26 7.30 6.51
C ILE A 59 30.90 7.93 6.21
N LYS A 60 30.83 8.78 5.18
CA LYS A 60 29.59 9.44 4.75
C LYS A 60 28.55 8.44 4.26
N TYR A 61 28.98 7.39 3.55
CA TYR A 61 28.08 6.34 3.07
C TYR A 61 27.57 5.46 4.22
N ALA A 62 28.45 5.12 5.17
CA ALA A 62 28.06 4.36 6.36
C ALA A 62 27.09 5.14 7.25
N GLU A 63 27.35 6.43 7.50
CA GLU A 63 26.45 7.34 8.22
C GLU A 63 25.09 7.45 7.52
N LYS A 64 25.08 7.64 6.19
CA LYS A 64 23.85 7.67 5.42
C LYS A 64 23.04 6.38 5.60
N ARG A 65 23.68 5.21 5.48
CA ARG A 65 23.01 3.91 5.65
C ARG A 65 22.44 3.73 7.05
N TYR A 66 23.15 4.20 8.08
CA TYR A 66 22.64 4.22 9.45
C TYR A 66 21.38 5.07 9.58
N TRP A 67 21.41 6.32 9.10
CA TRP A 67 20.26 7.21 9.16
C TRP A 67 19.06 6.69 8.37
N GLU A 68 19.29 6.09 7.19
CA GLU A 68 18.24 5.42 6.41
C GLU A 68 17.63 4.24 7.18
N SER A 69 18.47 3.42 7.82
CA SER A 69 18.01 2.27 8.62
C SER A 69 17.22 2.73 9.86
N ARG A 70 17.69 3.79 10.52
CA ARG A 70 17.01 4.40 11.67
C ARG A 70 15.67 5.01 11.28
N ASN A 71 15.59 5.68 10.13
CA ASN A 71 14.32 6.20 9.62
C ASN A 71 13.33 5.07 9.31
N LYS A 72 13.80 3.96 8.71
CA LYS A 72 12.96 2.77 8.49
C LYS A 72 12.46 2.17 9.80
N LEU A 73 13.31 2.07 10.82
CA LEU A 73 12.91 1.62 12.16
C LEU A 73 11.80 2.50 12.73
N THR A 74 12.00 3.83 12.74
CA THR A 74 10.99 4.78 13.24
C THR A 74 9.64 4.61 12.53
N LEU A 75 9.65 4.46 11.20
CA LEU A 75 8.42 4.23 10.43
C LEU A 75 7.76 2.89 10.76
N ALA A 76 8.55 1.82 10.94
CA ALA A 76 8.05 0.52 11.34
C ALA A 76 7.40 0.55 12.74
N GLU A 77 8.03 1.24 13.70
CA GLU A 77 7.50 1.44 15.05
C GLU A 77 6.18 2.22 15.04
N GLN A 78 6.13 3.32 14.28
CA GLN A 78 4.90 4.11 14.10
C GLN A 78 3.78 3.26 13.51
N LYS A 79 4.07 2.48 12.47
CA LYS A 79 3.10 1.56 11.84
C LYS A 79 2.59 0.52 12.85
N LYS A 80 3.50 -0.13 13.59
CA LYS A 80 3.13 -1.07 14.66
C LYS A 80 2.21 -0.41 15.67
N LYS A 81 2.56 0.79 16.15
CA LYS A 81 1.77 1.50 17.17
C LYS A 81 0.39 1.88 16.66
N ALA A 82 0.29 2.33 15.41
CA ALA A 82 -0.99 2.64 14.79
C ALA A 82 -1.91 1.39 14.73
N LEU A 83 -1.37 0.24 14.34
CA LEU A 83 -2.10 -1.02 14.28
C LEU A 83 -2.53 -1.51 15.68
N GLU A 84 -1.66 -1.40 16.70
CA GLU A 84 -2.01 -1.72 18.08
C GLU A 84 -3.20 -0.89 18.57
N VAL A 85 -3.19 0.42 18.32
CA VAL A 85 -4.27 1.32 18.69
C VAL A 85 -5.56 0.94 17.96
N GLN A 86 -5.50 0.64 16.66
CA GLN A 86 -6.65 0.19 15.89
C GLN A 86 -7.25 -1.12 16.45
N ALA A 87 -6.40 -2.10 16.77
CA ALA A 87 -6.84 -3.37 17.36
C ALA A 87 -7.51 -3.16 18.73
N GLN A 88 -6.95 -2.32 19.59
CA GLN A 88 -7.54 -1.97 20.89
C GLN A 88 -8.89 -1.25 20.74
N MET A 89 -8.98 -0.30 19.82
CA MET A 89 -10.22 0.41 19.51
C MET A 89 -11.30 -0.54 19.00
N ARG A 90 -10.93 -1.50 18.13
CA ARG A 90 -11.88 -2.50 17.64
C ARG A 90 -12.35 -3.41 18.76
N LEU A 91 -11.44 -3.91 19.61
CA LEU A 91 -11.79 -4.72 20.78
C LEU A 91 -12.84 -4.02 21.65
N TRP A 92 -12.64 -2.75 21.99
CA TRP A 92 -13.60 -2.00 22.79
C TRP A 92 -14.93 -1.83 22.07
N LYS A 93 -14.92 -1.43 20.79
CA LYS A 93 -16.13 -1.25 19.98
C LYS A 93 -16.94 -2.54 19.85
N THR A 94 -16.28 -3.66 19.58
CA THR A 94 -16.93 -4.97 19.46
C THR A 94 -17.56 -5.38 20.78
N ARG A 95 -16.89 -5.18 21.91
CA ARG A 95 -17.47 -5.47 23.23
C ARG A 95 -18.72 -4.64 23.50
N VAL A 96 -18.68 -3.33 23.27
CA VAL A 96 -19.83 -2.45 23.48
C VAL A 96 -20.99 -2.84 22.55
N ALA A 97 -20.71 -2.99 21.25
CA ALA A 97 -21.73 -3.35 20.26
C ALA A 97 -22.38 -4.72 20.57
N CYS A 98 -21.61 -5.70 21.04
CA CYS A 98 -22.16 -6.99 21.43
C CYS A 98 -23.00 -6.94 22.70
N LEU A 99 -22.62 -6.11 23.68
CA LEU A 99 -23.44 -5.90 24.88
C LEU A 99 -24.77 -5.23 24.53
N GLU A 100 -24.74 -4.21 23.66
CA GLU A 100 -25.93 -3.55 23.15
C GLU A 100 -26.82 -4.49 22.34
N ALA A 101 -26.23 -5.29 21.45
CA ALA A 101 -26.95 -6.30 20.67
C ALA A 101 -27.58 -7.37 21.57
N PHE A 102 -26.85 -7.82 22.60
CA PHE A 102 -27.36 -8.76 23.59
C PHE A 102 -28.57 -8.20 24.35
N HIS A 103 -28.53 -6.94 24.78
CA HIS A 103 -29.68 -6.27 25.40
C HIS A 103 -30.85 -6.10 24.44
N ALA A 104 -30.58 -5.90 23.15
CA ALA A 104 -31.59 -5.82 22.10
C ALA A 104 -32.09 -7.19 21.60
N GLY A 105 -31.55 -8.30 22.11
CA GLY A 105 -31.88 -9.66 21.67
C GLY A 105 -31.40 -10.00 20.25
N LYS A 106 -30.45 -9.24 19.70
CA LYS A 106 -29.87 -9.43 18.37
C LYS A 106 -28.54 -10.20 18.45
N GLU A 107 -28.17 -10.84 17.34
CA GLU A 107 -26.86 -11.49 17.22
C GLU A 107 -25.76 -10.43 17.11
N CYS A 108 -24.64 -10.67 17.78
CA CYS A 108 -23.47 -9.82 17.60
C CYS A 108 -22.64 -10.31 16.41
N SER A 109 -22.84 -9.70 15.25
CA SER A 109 -22.00 -9.90 14.06
C SER A 109 -21.99 -8.63 13.23
N ASP A 110 -20.81 -8.23 12.77
CA ASP A 110 -20.59 -7.06 11.91
C ASP A 110 -19.69 -7.45 10.73
N PRO A 111 -20.23 -8.19 9.74
CA PRO A 111 -19.47 -8.60 8.57
C PRO A 111 -19.09 -7.42 7.66
N ALA A 112 -19.82 -6.31 7.73
CA ALA A 112 -19.56 -5.12 6.93
C ALA A 112 -18.24 -4.44 7.33
N ALA A 113 -17.87 -4.45 8.61
CA ALA A 113 -16.62 -3.84 9.06
C ALA A 113 -15.38 -4.48 8.43
N LEU A 114 -15.35 -5.79 8.25
CA LEU A 114 -14.24 -6.45 7.58
C LEU A 114 -14.17 -6.06 6.09
N ALA A 115 -15.31 -6.06 5.40
CA ALA A 115 -15.37 -5.69 3.99
C ALA A 115 -14.90 -4.25 3.75
N ASN A 116 -15.35 -3.31 4.59
CA ASN A 116 -14.93 -1.92 4.53
C ASN A 116 -13.43 -1.77 4.78
N TYR A 117 -12.90 -2.49 5.78
CA TYR A 117 -11.47 -2.47 6.08
C TYR A 117 -10.63 -3.00 4.91
N GLN A 118 -11.05 -4.10 4.28
CA GLN A 118 -10.37 -4.65 3.11
C GLN A 118 -10.42 -3.70 1.92
N LEU A 119 -11.55 -3.00 1.71
CA LEU A 119 -11.68 -1.96 0.70
C LEU A 119 -10.72 -0.80 0.97
N ASP A 120 -10.66 -0.31 2.21
CA ASP A 120 -9.75 0.76 2.61
C ASP A 120 -8.29 0.35 2.38
N GLN A 121 -7.94 -0.89 2.72
CA GLN A 121 -6.61 -1.43 2.42
C GLN A 121 -6.32 -1.50 0.92
N ALA A 122 -7.27 -1.96 0.12
CA ALA A 122 -7.12 -2.03 -1.31
C ALA A 122 -6.89 -0.63 -1.90
N VAL A 123 -7.63 0.37 -1.43
CA VAL A 123 -7.46 1.78 -1.82
C VAL A 123 -6.09 2.32 -1.39
N GLN A 124 -5.62 2.00 -0.19
CA GLN A 124 -4.31 2.44 0.29
C GLN A 124 -3.14 1.80 -0.48
N LYS A 125 -3.26 0.51 -0.82
CA LYS A 125 -2.26 -0.27 -1.57
C LYS A 125 -2.29 0.03 -3.07
N SER A 126 -3.38 0.61 -3.57
CA SER A 126 -3.53 0.93 -4.98
C SER A 126 -2.47 1.96 -5.43
N PRO A 127 -1.87 1.78 -6.62
CA PRO A 127 -0.89 2.71 -7.13
C PRO A 127 -1.52 4.09 -7.32
N ARG A 128 -0.95 5.11 -6.67
CA ARG A 128 -1.41 6.50 -6.80
C ARG A 128 -0.78 7.15 -8.03
N ASN A 129 -1.18 6.72 -9.23
CA ASN A 129 -0.70 7.29 -10.49
C ASN A 129 -1.54 8.50 -10.92
N TRP A 130 -1.00 9.70 -10.71
CA TRP A 130 -1.62 10.94 -11.22
C TRP A 130 -1.32 11.16 -12.73
N SER A 131 -0.43 10.35 -13.30
CA SER A 131 -0.10 10.34 -14.73
C SER A 131 -1.36 10.18 -15.57
N VAL A 132 -1.62 11.16 -16.44
CA VAL A 132 -2.72 11.11 -17.42
C VAL A 132 -2.52 9.92 -18.38
N LYS A 133 -1.27 9.55 -18.66
CA LYS A 133 -0.93 8.43 -19.53
C LYS A 133 -1.38 7.10 -18.94
N ASP A 134 -1.05 6.87 -17.67
CA ASP A 134 -1.35 5.60 -16.99
C ASP A 134 -2.84 5.48 -16.68
N ARG A 135 -3.51 6.60 -16.36
CA ARG A 135 -4.97 6.64 -16.17
C ARG A 135 -5.73 6.36 -17.46
N ARG A 136 -5.28 6.90 -18.60
CA ARG A 136 -5.87 6.59 -19.91
C ARG A 136 -5.64 5.13 -20.29
N ALA A 137 -4.43 4.62 -20.09
CA ALA A 137 -4.11 3.22 -20.33
C ALA A 137 -4.96 2.27 -19.46
N ALA A 138 -5.13 2.57 -18.17
CA ALA A 138 -5.97 1.78 -17.26
C ALA A 138 -7.46 1.78 -17.65
N LEU A 139 -7.93 2.82 -18.34
CA LEU A 139 -9.29 2.94 -18.89
C LEU A 139 -9.39 2.42 -20.34
N GLY A 140 -8.33 1.84 -20.90
CA GLY A 140 -8.30 1.39 -22.29
C GLY A 140 -8.38 2.51 -23.33
N LEU A 141 -8.16 3.76 -22.92
CA LEU A 141 -8.18 4.93 -23.79
C LEU A 141 -6.80 5.15 -24.39
N SER A 142 -6.74 5.39 -25.69
CA SER A 142 -5.48 5.76 -26.33
C SER A 142 -4.91 7.02 -25.68
N THR A 143 -3.61 6.97 -25.41
CA THR A 143 -2.80 8.16 -25.12
C THR A 143 -2.93 9.05 -26.35
N GLY A 144 -3.55 10.22 -26.22
CA GLY A 144 -4.15 10.99 -27.32
C GLY A 144 -3.23 11.31 -28.52
N ARG A 145 -3.86 11.86 -29.58
CA ARG A 145 -3.31 12.25 -30.90
C ARG A 145 -1.87 11.82 -31.14
N THR A 146 -1.70 10.70 -31.84
CA THR A 146 -0.49 10.49 -32.62
C THR A 146 -0.36 11.65 -33.63
N PRO A 147 0.83 12.24 -33.80
CA PRO A 147 1.07 13.30 -34.80
C PRO A 147 0.79 12.83 -36.24
N ASP A 148 0.63 11.52 -36.45
CA ASP A 148 0.17 10.93 -37.72
C ASP A 148 -1.30 11.26 -38.07
N GLY A 149 -2.04 11.89 -37.15
CA GLY A 149 -3.39 12.38 -37.37
C GLY A 149 -3.49 13.90 -37.63
N ASP A 150 -2.37 14.62 -37.73
CA ASP A 150 -2.38 16.02 -38.15
C ASP A 150 -2.41 16.09 -39.68
N PRO A 151 -3.45 16.70 -40.30
CA PRO A 151 -3.54 16.83 -41.76
C PRO A 151 -2.39 17.66 -42.36
N THR A 152 -1.60 18.35 -41.54
CA THR A 152 -0.40 19.08 -41.94
C THR A 152 0.84 18.20 -42.11
N ALA A 153 0.94 17.05 -41.44
CA ALA A 153 2.07 16.13 -41.59
C ALA A 153 2.02 15.35 -42.92
N ALA A 154 0.81 15.10 -43.45
CA ALA A 154 0.61 14.50 -44.77
C ALA A 154 1.04 15.44 -45.92
N ALA A 155 0.94 16.77 -45.73
CA ALA A 155 1.36 17.75 -46.72
C ALA A 155 2.90 17.86 -46.84
N ALA A 156 3.64 17.64 -45.75
CA ALA A 156 5.10 17.72 -45.77
C ALA A 156 5.75 16.55 -46.53
N LYS A 157 5.20 15.33 -46.44
CA LYS A 157 5.73 14.16 -47.17
C LYS A 157 5.45 14.18 -48.67
N GLN A 158 4.48 14.96 -49.15
CA GLN A 158 4.23 15.12 -50.59
C GLN A 158 5.16 16.16 -51.24
N ALA A 159 5.76 17.07 -50.46
CA ALA A 159 6.70 18.06 -50.98
C ALA A 159 8.12 17.48 -51.21
N GLU A 160 8.56 16.52 -50.40
CA GLU A 160 9.89 15.88 -50.57
C GLU A 160 9.95 14.85 -51.71
N GLY A 161 8.80 14.34 -52.19
CA GLY A 161 8.74 13.37 -53.29
C GLY A 161 8.77 13.98 -54.70
N ALA A 162 8.65 15.31 -54.83
CA ALA A 162 8.52 15.98 -56.12
C ALA A 162 9.85 16.54 -56.69
N GLN A 163 10.97 16.47 -55.95
CA GLN A 163 12.26 17.03 -56.39
C GLN A 163 13.33 16.00 -56.81
N SER A 164 13.05 14.69 -56.77
CA SER A 164 14.04 13.66 -57.16
C SER A 164 13.86 13.07 -58.56
N GLY A 165 13.03 13.70 -59.41
CA GLY A 165 12.64 13.16 -60.72
C GLY A 165 13.05 14.00 -61.92
N ALA A 166 14.32 14.41 -62.06
CA ALA A 166 14.83 14.92 -63.34
C ALA A 166 16.36 14.89 -63.43
N GLU A 167 16.97 13.71 -63.56
CA GLU A 167 18.13 13.56 -64.46
C GLU A 167 18.36 12.08 -64.79
N ALA A 168 17.85 11.65 -65.94
CA ALA A 168 18.27 10.41 -66.57
C ALA A 168 18.37 10.65 -68.08
N ALA A 169 19.59 10.73 -68.60
CA ALA A 169 19.93 10.27 -69.94
C ALA A 169 21.47 10.08 -70.06
N PRO A 170 21.95 8.85 -70.32
CA PRO A 170 23.31 8.58 -70.78
C PRO A 170 23.35 8.53 -72.32
N ALA A 171 24.52 8.77 -72.93
CA ALA A 171 25.16 7.91 -73.94
C ALA A 171 26.23 8.63 -74.79
N HIS A 172 27.36 7.90 -74.91
CA HIS A 172 28.46 7.98 -75.89
C HIS A 172 29.55 9.04 -75.74
#